data_AF-A0A357ACT0-F1
#
_entry.id   AF-A0A357ACT0-F1
#
_cell.length_a   1.000
_cell.length_b   1.000
_cell.length_c   1.000
_cell.angle_alpha   90.00
_cell.angle_beta   90.00
_cell.angle_gamma   90.00
#
_symmetry.space_group_name_H-M   'P 1'
#
loop_
_entity.id
_entity.type
_entity.pdbx_description
1 polymer ?
#
loop_
_entity_poly.entity_id
_entity_poly.type
_entity_poly.pdbx_seq_one_letter_code
_entity_poly.pdbx_strand_id
1 'polypeptide(L)' 'NPGLPPTPIAAPGTASLEATLYPETTEYLYFVARYDGTHIFSRTLNEHNQAINQVAQQR' A
#
# COMPACT_ATOMS: atom_id res chain seq x y z
N ASN A 1 1.08 11.03 15.12
CA ASN A 1 2.44 11.46 14.71
C ASN A 1 2.59 11.24 13.22
N PRO A 2 2.98 12.26 12.45
CA PRO A 2 3.40 12.10 11.06
C PRO A 2 4.76 11.40 10.97
N GLY A 3 5.01 10.66 9.88
CA GLY A 3 6.30 10.02 9.59
C GLY A 3 6.45 8.60 10.16
N LEU A 4 7.70 8.14 10.24
CA LEU A 4 8.05 6.79 10.70
C LEU A 4 8.00 6.68 12.23
N PRO A 5 7.74 5.48 12.79
CA PRO A 5 7.92 5.22 14.22
C PRO A 5 9.40 5.35 14.64
N PRO A 6 9.71 5.50 15.94
CA PRO A 6 11.09 5.66 16.41
C PRO A 6 12.02 4.48 16.12
N THR A 7 11.47 3.27 15.98
CA THR A 7 12.21 2.04 15.68
C THR A 7 11.40 1.14 14.73
N PRO A 8 12.05 0.19 14.02
CA PRO A 8 11.35 -0.85 13.27
C PRO A 8 10.39 -1.67 14.15
N ILE A 9 9.29 -2.14 13.58
CA ILE A 9 8.29 -2.98 14.26
C ILE A 9 8.53 -4.49 14.10
N ALA A 10 9.42 -4.87 13.17
CA ALA A 10 9.75 -6.25 12.85
C ALA A 10 11.15 -6.33 12.22
N ALA A 11 11.67 -7.56 12.06
CA ALA A 11 12.86 -7.82 11.26
C ALA A 11 12.48 -7.92 9.76
N PRO A 12 12.90 -6.98 8.90
CA PRO A 12 12.56 -7.01 7.48
C PRO A 12 13.35 -8.09 6.74
N GLY A 13 12.70 -8.77 5.79
CA GLY A 13 13.39 -9.65 4.84
C GLY A 13 14.12 -8.85 3.76
N THR A 14 14.97 -9.52 2.98
CA THR A 14 15.77 -8.89 1.91
C THR A 14 14.90 -8.11 0.92
N ALA A 15 13.78 -8.69 0.46
CA ALA A 15 12.87 -8.02 -0.48
C ALA A 15 12.27 -6.71 0.09
N SER A 16 12.00 -6.67 1.39
CA SER A 16 11.50 -5.44 2.05
C SER A 16 12.58 -4.35 2.11
N LEU A 17 13.84 -4.73 2.31
CA LEU A 17 14.97 -3.81 2.29
C LEU A 17 15.20 -3.26 0.88
N GLU A 18 15.19 -4.11 -0.14
CA GLU A 18 15.33 -3.72 -1.54
C GLU A 18 14.23 -2.74 -1.96
N ALA A 19 12.96 -3.02 -1.64
CA ALA A 19 11.84 -2.12 -1.95
C ALA A 19 11.94 -0.76 -1.25
N THR A 20 12.59 -0.71 -0.07
CA THR A 20 12.82 0.54 0.66
C THR A 20 13.95 1.36 0.03
N LEU A 21 15.03 0.70 -0.41
CA LEU A 21 16.20 1.36 -1.01
C LEU A 21 15.96 1.76 -2.48
N TYR A 22 15.18 0.97 -3.21
CA TYR A 22 14.94 1.10 -4.65
C TYR A 22 13.44 1.04 -4.97
N PRO A 23 12.65 2.03 -4.51
CA PRO A 23 11.22 2.05 -4.79
C PRO A 23 10.94 2.34 -6.28
N GLU A 24 9.81 1.84 -6.78
CA GLU A 24 9.30 2.25 -8.08
C GLU A 24 8.86 3.72 -8.05
N THR A 25 9.15 4.45 -9.13
CA THR A 25 8.69 5.84 -9.25
C THR A 25 7.23 5.86 -9.66
N THR A 26 6.35 6.24 -8.73
CA THR A 26 4.89 6.29 -8.95
C THR A 26 4.27 7.50 -8.27
N GLU A 27 3.04 7.83 -8.66
CA GLU A 27 2.22 8.89 -8.04
C GLU A 27 1.19 8.33 -7.04
N TYR A 28 1.27 7.05 -6.70
CA TYR A 28 0.27 6.41 -5.86
C TYR A 28 0.44 6.82 -4.39
N LEU A 29 -0.67 7.22 -3.77
CA LEU A 29 -0.71 7.62 -2.36
C LEU A 29 -1.55 6.67 -1.51
N TYR A 30 -2.39 5.86 -2.14
CA TYR A 30 -3.31 4.95 -1.48
C TYR A 30 -3.26 3.57 -2.12
N PHE A 31 -3.54 2.53 -1.32
CA PHE A 31 -3.74 1.18 -1.82
C PHE A 31 -4.79 0.44 -1.01
N VAL A 32 -5.48 -0.52 -1.62
CA VAL A 32 -6.39 -1.47 -0.95
C VAL A 32 -6.09 -2.90 -1.41
N ALA A 33 -6.00 -3.82 -0.47
CA ALA A 33 -5.79 -5.25 -0.74
C ALA A 33 -7.08 -5.90 -1.23
N ARG A 34 -6.98 -6.77 -2.23
CA ARG A 34 -8.06 -7.63 -2.73
C ARG A 34 -8.00 -9.00 -2.06
N TYR A 35 -9.10 -9.74 -2.11
CA TYR A 35 -9.19 -11.09 -1.55
C TYR A 35 -8.42 -12.16 -2.35
N ASP A 36 -7.98 -11.83 -3.56
CA ASP A 36 -7.15 -12.69 -4.41
C ASP A 36 -5.63 -12.52 -4.15
N GLY A 37 -5.25 -11.71 -3.16
CA GLY A 37 -3.85 -11.43 -2.81
C GLY A 37 -3.21 -10.31 -3.62
N THR A 38 -3.94 -9.64 -4.51
CA THR A 38 -3.46 -8.47 -5.26
C THR A 38 -3.84 -7.14 -4.59
N HIS A 39 -3.38 -6.02 -5.14
CA HIS A 39 -3.70 -4.68 -4.65
C HIS A 39 -4.24 -3.76 -5.76
N ILE A 40 -5.10 -2.81 -5.38
CA ILE A 40 -5.44 -1.63 -6.20
C ILE A 40 -4.65 -0.45 -5.66
N PHE A 41 -3.94 0.27 -6.52
CA PHE A 41 -3.25 1.51 -6.18
C PHE A 41 -4.01 2.73 -6.73
N SER A 42 -4.03 3.83 -5.99
CA SER A 42 -4.78 5.04 -6.32
C SER A 42 -3.98 6.30 -6.03
N ARG A 43 -4.16 7.34 -6.87
CA ARG A 43 -3.46 8.63 -6.74
C ARG A 43 -4.26 9.59 -5.86
N THR A 44 -5.59 9.49 -5.90
CA THR A 44 -6.49 10.36 -5.16
C THR A 44 -7.33 9.60 -4.13
N LEU A 45 -7.78 10.31 -3.10
CA LEU A 45 -8.69 9.75 -2.09
C LEU A 45 -10.01 9.28 -2.70
N ASN A 46 -10.50 9.98 -3.74
CA ASN A 46 -11.75 9.60 -4.41
C ASN A 46 -11.60 8.25 -5.14
N GLU A 47 -10.52 8.06 -5.90
CA GLU A 47 -10.18 6.77 -6.53
C GLU A 47 -10.07 5.66 -5.50
N HIS A 48 -9.40 5.92 -4.37
CA HIS A 48 -9.23 4.95 -3.30
C HIS A 48 -10.58 4.51 -2.70
N ASN A 49 -11.50 5.45 -2.45
CA ASN A 49 -12.82 5.14 -1.92
C ASN A 49 -13.66 4.31 -2.91
N GLN A 50 -13.55 4.58 -4.21
CA GLN A 50 -14.18 3.76 -5.23
C GLN A 50 -13.61 2.34 -5.25
N ALA A 51 -12.27 2.21 -5.15
CA ALA A 51 -11.59 0.92 -5.07
C ALA A 51 -12.00 0.12 -3.83
N ILE A 52 -12.15 0.77 -2.67
CA ILE A 52 -12.67 0.13 -1.44
C ILE A 52 -14.07 -0.42 -1.69
N ASN A 53 -14.98 0.38 -2.24
CA ASN A 53 -16.35 -0.06 -2.51
C ASN A 53 -16.38 -1.25 -3.49
N GLN A 54 -15.51 -1.24 -4.50
CA GLN A 54 -15.37 -2.36 -5.44
C GLN A 54 -14.89 -3.63 -4.72
N VAL A 55 -13.86 -3.54 -3.89
CA VAL A 55 -13.33 -4.71 -3.14
C VAL A 55 -14.35 -5.23 -2.13
N ALA A 56 -15.08 -4.35 -1.45
CA ALA A 56 -16.11 -4.75 -0.49
C ALA A 56 -17.24 -5.57 -1.12
N GLN A 57 -17.55 -5.34 -2.39
CA GLN A 57 -18.55 -6.09 -3.16
C GLN A 57 -18.04 -7.46 -3.65
N GLN A 58 -16.72 -7.70 -3.62
CA GLN A 58 -16.11 -8.98 -4.01
C GLN A 58 -16.10 -10.01 -2.87
N ARG A 59 -16.56 -9.62 -1.69
CA ARG A 59 -16.74 -10.50 -0.53
C ARG A 59 -18.02 -11.31 -0.64
#